data_AF-A0A7X8KV31-F1
#
_entry.id   AF-A0A7X8KV31-F1
#
_cell.length_a   1.000
_cell.length_b   1.000
_cell.length_c   1.000
_cell.angle_alpha   90.00
_cell.angle_beta   90.00
_cell.angle_gamma   90.00
#
_symmetry.space_group_name_H-M   'P 1'
#
loop_
_entity.id
_entity.type
_entity.pdbx_description
1 polymer ?
#
loop_
_entity_poly.entity_id
_entity_poly.type
_entity_poly.pdbx_seq_one_letter_code
_entity_poly.pdbx_strand_id
1 'polypeptide(L)' 'MAEKNKQVNEDKTKQRKKDKSRDNFIEDLKMEIASELGLVNEIREKGWDGLSSRDSGRIGGKLAQRLKKLMK' A
#
# COMPACT_ATOMS: atom_id res chain seq x y z
N MET A 1 27.95 -3.16 -9.95
CA MET A 1 26.90 -3.66 -9.03
C MET A 1 26.83 -2.69 -7.86
N ALA A 2 25.78 -1.88 -7.75
CA ALA A 2 25.66 -0.88 -6.69
C ALA A 2 25.12 -1.51 -5.39
N GLU A 3 25.82 -1.15 -4.32
CA GLU A 3 25.81 -1.66 -2.97
C GLU A 3 24.47 -1.47 -2.23
N LYS A 4 24.16 -2.43 -1.35
CA LYS A 4 23.16 -2.35 -0.29
C LYS A 4 23.38 -1.08 0.55
N ASN A 5 22.30 -0.46 1.03
CA ASN A 5 22.04 -0.20 2.45
C ASN A 5 20.88 0.79 2.60
N LYS A 6 19.77 0.38 3.23
CA LYS A 6 18.88 1.33 3.90
C LYS A 6 18.12 0.65 5.03
N GLN A 7 18.80 0.64 6.18
CA GLN A 7 18.22 0.49 7.50
C GLN A 7 17.33 1.71 7.82
N VAL A 8 16.09 1.48 8.26
CA VAL A 8 15.23 2.37 9.08
C VAL A 8 14.01 1.51 9.46
N ASN A 9 13.97 0.92 10.65
CA ASN A 9 13.51 1.48 11.93
C ASN A 9 12.04 1.92 11.92
N GLU A 10 11.26 1.28 12.81
CA GLU A 10 10.01 1.64 13.50
C GLU A 10 9.12 2.70 12.82
N ASP A 11 7.81 2.47 12.66
CA ASP A 11 6.89 2.98 13.67
C ASP A 11 5.49 2.35 13.56
N LYS A 12 5.05 1.78 14.67
CA LYS A 12 3.65 1.46 14.96
C LYS A 12 2.85 2.75 14.92
N THR A 13 1.79 2.89 14.12
CA THR A 13 0.64 3.69 14.60
C THR A 13 -0.71 3.35 13.93
N LYS A 14 -1.58 2.79 14.78
CA LYS A 14 -2.94 3.28 15.06
C LYS A 14 -4.01 3.04 14.00
N GLN A 15 -4.58 1.84 14.11
CA GLN A 15 -6.03 1.61 14.08
C GLN A 15 -6.81 2.83 14.60
N ARG A 16 -7.52 3.53 13.71
CA ARG A 16 -8.59 4.44 14.11
C ARG A 16 -9.86 4.12 13.33
N LYS A 17 -10.66 3.26 13.96
CA LYS A 17 -12.10 3.09 13.84
C LYS A 17 -12.79 4.22 13.03
N LYS A 18 -13.22 3.95 11.79
CA LYS A 18 -14.39 4.61 11.18
C LYS A 18 -14.82 3.88 9.90
N ASP A 19 -16.10 3.49 9.87
CA ASP A 19 -16.87 2.91 8.76
C ASP A 19 -16.41 1.55 8.15
N LYS A 20 -16.80 0.45 8.82
CA LYS A 20 -16.24 -0.91 8.67
C LYS A 20 -16.43 -1.64 7.33
N SER A 21 -17.25 -1.17 6.39
CA SER A 21 -17.58 -1.97 5.19
C SER A 21 -16.87 -1.54 3.91
N ARG A 22 -16.69 -0.24 3.64
CA ARG A 22 -16.01 0.21 2.42
C ARG A 22 -14.51 0.37 2.60
N ASP A 23 -14.08 0.78 3.79
CA ASP A 23 -12.66 0.95 4.11
C ASP A 23 -11.92 -0.39 4.03
N ASN A 24 -12.57 -1.46 4.49
CA ASN A 24 -12.02 -2.82 4.46
C ASN A 24 -11.77 -3.33 3.02
N PHE A 25 -12.67 -3.01 2.08
CA PHE A 25 -12.50 -3.39 0.67
C PHE A 25 -11.38 -2.60 0.00
N ILE A 26 -11.26 -1.31 0.30
CA ILE A 26 -10.18 -0.45 -0.19
C ILE A 26 -8.83 -0.93 0.34
N GLU A 27 -8.73 -1.26 1.64
CA GLU A 27 -7.52 -1.82 2.24
C GLU A 27 -7.15 -3.17 1.64
N ASP A 28 -8.11 -4.06 1.42
CA ASP A 28 -7.86 -5.38 0.81
C ASP A 28 -7.32 -5.23 -0.62
N LEU A 29 -7.95 -4.39 -1.44
CA LEU A 29 -7.47 -4.09 -2.80
C LEU A 29 -6.06 -3.48 -2.80
N LYS A 30 -5.79 -2.56 -1.86
CA LYS A 30 -4.46 -1.95 -1.71
C LYS A 30 -3.40 -3.01 -1.42
N MET A 31 -3.68 -3.92 -0.49
CA MET A 31 -2.78 -5.02 -0.13
C MET A 31 -2.61 -6.03 -1.28
N GLU A 32 -3.68 -6.35 -2.01
CA GLU A 32 -3.62 -7.22 -3.18
C GLU A 32 -2.72 -6.62 -4.27
N ILE A 33 -2.93 -5.34 -4.61
CA ILE A 33 -2.10 -4.63 -5.60
C ILE A 33 -0.65 -4.54 -5.15
N ALA A 34 -0.41 -4.27 -3.87
CA ALA A 34 0.94 -4.29 -3.33
C ALA A 34 1.58 -5.68 -3.47
N SER A 35 0.79 -6.75 -3.33
CA SER A 35 1.25 -8.13 -3.46
C SER A 35 1.63 -8.42 -4.92
N GLU A 36 0.78 -8.00 -5.86
CA GLU A 36 1.06 -8.08 -7.30
C GLU A 36 2.35 -7.33 -7.68
N LEU A 37 2.63 -6.21 -7.03
CA LEU A 37 3.81 -5.39 -7.30
C LEU A 37 5.05 -5.85 -6.52
N GLY A 38 4.95 -6.85 -5.65
CA GLY A 38 6.04 -7.31 -4.78
C GLY A 38 6.43 -6.30 -3.68
N LEU A 39 5.59 -5.29 -3.45
CA LEU A 39 5.82 -4.22 -2.48
C LEU A 39 5.23 -4.54 -1.10
N VAL A 40 4.53 -5.68 -0.94
CA VAL A 40 3.95 -6.09 0.36
C VAL A 40 5.00 -6.17 1.45
N ASN A 41 6.21 -6.66 1.16
CA ASN A 41 7.28 -6.69 2.16
C ASN A 41 7.70 -5.27 2.54
N GLU A 42 7.88 -4.39 1.56
CA GLU A 42 8.23 -2.98 1.82
C GLU A 42 7.13 -2.23 2.60
N ILE A 43 5.85 -2.52 2.36
CA ILE A 43 4.74 -1.92 3.12
C ILE A 43 4.66 -2.51 4.54
N ARG A 44 4.90 -3.81 4.69
CA ARG A 44 4.95 -4.45 6.01
C ARG A 44 6.14 -3.96 6.82
N GLU A 45 7.25 -3.66 6.16
CA GLU A 45 8.50 -3.20 6.79
C GLU A 45 8.53 -1.69 7.01
N LYS A 46 8.13 -0.88 6.03
CA LYS A 46 8.23 0.59 6.03
C LYS A 46 6.89 1.32 6.15
N GLY A 47 5.77 0.60 6.07
CA GLY A 47 4.45 1.20 5.98
C GLY A 47 4.16 1.82 4.61
N TRP A 48 2.96 2.37 4.47
CA TRP A 48 2.52 3.06 3.24
C TRP A 48 3.29 4.35 2.96
N ASP A 49 3.79 5.00 4.01
CA ASP A 49 4.52 6.27 3.94
C ASP A 49 5.99 6.07 3.50
N GLY A 50 6.55 4.88 3.75
CA GLY A 50 7.93 4.55 3.40
C GLY A 50 8.14 4.03 1.98
N LEU A 51 7.07 3.94 1.18
CA LEU A 51 7.13 3.61 -0.23
C LEU A 51 7.68 4.79 -1.06
N SER A 52 8.42 4.47 -2.12
CA SER A 52 8.77 5.48 -3.13
C SER A 52 7.52 6.07 -3.76
N SER A 53 7.52 7.37 -4.08
CA SER A 53 6.40 8.05 -4.76
C SER A 53 5.99 7.35 -6.07
N ARG A 54 6.95 6.67 -6.71
CA ARG A 54 6.74 5.89 -7.92
C ARG A 54 5.96 4.59 -7.67
N ASP A 55 6.16 3.99 -6.50
CA ASP A 55 5.55 2.72 -6.10
C ASP A 55 4.17 2.93 -5.45
N SER A 56 4.06 3.89 -4.52
CA SER A 56 2.77 4.30 -3.96
C SER A 56 1.83 4.87 -5.05
N GLY A 57 2.36 5.61 -6.03
CA GLY A 57 1.61 6.09 -7.18
C GLY A 57 1.09 4.96 -8.09
N ARG A 58 1.88 3.89 -8.29
CA ARG A 58 1.43 2.70 -9.04
C ARG A 58 0.31 1.96 -8.32
N ILE A 59 0.42 1.80 -6.99
CA ILE A 59 -0.63 1.17 -6.18
C ILE A 59 -1.92 2.00 -6.24
N GLY A 60 -1.83 3.31 -5.99
CA GLY A 60 -2.98 4.22 -6.04
C GLY A 60 -3.65 4.28 -7.41
N GLY A 61 -2.87 4.27 -8.50
CA GLY A 61 -3.40 4.25 -9.86
C GLY A 61 -4.14 2.96 -10.21
N LYS A 62 -3.64 1.80 -9.77
CA LYS A 62 -4.34 0.51 -9.94
C LYS A 62 -5.61 0.45 -9.08
N LEU A 63 -5.55 0.95 -7.85
CA LEU A 63 -6.70 1.02 -6.95
C LEU A 63 -7.84 1.85 -7.57
N ALA A 64 -7.53 3.06 -8.06
CA ALA A 64 -8.49 3.93 -8.71
C ALA A 64 -9.11 3.29 -9.97
N GLN A 65 -8.31 2.59 -10.79
CA GLN A 65 -8.81 1.85 -11.95
C GLN A 65 -9.78 0.73 -11.55
N ARG A 66 -9.45 -0.05 -10.51
CA ARG A 66 -10.33 -1.11 -10.01
C ARG A 66 -11.64 -0.55 -9.46
N LEU A 67 -11.59 0.52 -8.68
CA LEU A 67 -12.79 1.21 -8.18
C LEU A 67 -13.67 1.74 -9.30
N LYS A 68 -13.06 2.38 -10.31
CA LYS A 68 -13.79 2.86 -11.49
C LYS A 68 -14.46 1.72 -12.27
N LYS A 69 -13.82 0.54 -12.34
CA LYS A 69 -14.39 -0.65 -12.99
C LYS A 69 -15.57 -1.24 -12.21
N LEU A 70 -15.55 -1.16 -10.88
CA LEU A 70 -16.63 -1.66 -10.01
C LEU A 70 -17.83 -0.73 -9.94
N MET A 71 -17.60 0.57 -10.16
CA MET A 71 -18.65 1.60 -10.22
C MET A 71 -19.31 1.71 -11.61
N LYS A 72 -18.87 0.91 -12.57
CA LYS A 72 -19.37 0.89 -13.95
C LYS A 72 -20.23 -0.35 -14.17
#